data_AF-A0A938BF17-F1
#
_entry.id   AF-A0A938BF17-F1
#
_cell.length_a   1.000
_cell.length_b   1.000
_cell.length_c   1.000
_cell.angle_alpha   90.00
_cell.angle_beta   90.00
_cell.angle_gamma   90.00
#
_symmetry.space_group_name_H-M   'P 1'
#
loop_
_entity.id
_entity.type
_entity.pdbx_description
1 polymer ?
#
loop_
_entity_poly.entity_id
_entity_poly.type
_entity_poly.pdbx_seq_one_letter_code
_entity_poly.pdbx_strand_id
1 'polypeptide(L)' 'MRAIRKTKKTNDHEWIRKNIENLVKKYGGKFLVIAENEPFIGDDAKELVKKAKTKHPNAILTSMPIPRPEDFTCAL' A
#
# COMPACT_ATOMS: atom_id res chain seq x y z
N MET A 1 24.69 0.54 -22.72
CA MET A 1 23.69 1.59 -22.40
C MET A 1 22.81 1.08 -21.27
N ARG A 2 22.92 1.63 -20.05
CA ARG A 2 22.06 1.26 -18.92
C ARG A 2 20.96 2.31 -18.84
N ALA A 3 19.77 1.97 -19.34
CA ALA A 3 18.63 2.86 -19.23
C ALA A 3 18.25 3.00 -17.75
N ILE A 4 18.63 4.13 -17.14
CA ILE A 4 18.12 4.52 -15.83
C ILE A 4 16.66 4.89 -16.08
N ARG A 5 15.76 3.91 -15.93
CA ARG A 5 14.31 4.14 -15.95
C ARG A 5 14.03 5.19 -14.87
N LYS A 6 13.71 6.42 -15.28
CA LYS A 6 13.06 7.39 -14.41
C LYS A 6 11.73 6.76 -13.98
N THR A 7 11.73 6.05 -12.87
CA THR A 7 10.51 5.59 -12.21
C THR A 7 9.76 6.85 -11.84
N LYS A 8 8.67 7.11 -12.58
CA LYS A 8 7.67 8.12 -12.23
C LYS A 8 7.47 7.98 -10.73
N LYS A 9 7.81 9.03 -9.95
CA LYS A 9 7.74 9.01 -8.49
C LYS A 9 6.26 8.90 -8.12
N THR A 10 5.74 7.69 -8.14
CA THR A 10 4.48 7.27 -7.57
C THR A 10 4.59 7.68 -6.12
N ASN A 11 3.95 8.78 -5.75
CA ASN A 11 4.03 9.25 -4.38
C ASN A 11 3.01 8.46 -3.57
N ASP A 12 3.23 7.14 -3.49
CA ASP A 12 2.40 6.19 -2.76
C ASP A 12 2.16 6.69 -1.34
N HIS A 13 3.19 7.30 -0.74
CA HIS A 13 3.10 7.96 0.56
C HIS A 13 2.10 9.13 0.60
N GLU A 14 2.07 10.00 -0.41
CA GLU A 14 1.06 11.07 -0.49
C GLU A 14 -0.34 10.51 -0.70
N TRP A 15 -0.49 9.46 -1.51
CA TRP A 15 -1.78 8.81 -1.68
C TRP A 15 -2.24 8.17 -0.37
N ILE A 16 -1.36 7.45 0.33
CA ILE A 16 -1.63 6.85 1.64
C ILE A 16 -2.02 7.95 2.62
N ARG A 17 -1.25 9.04 2.72
CA ARG A 17 -1.53 10.16 3.63
C ARG A 17 -2.93 10.75 3.40
N LYS A 18 -3.35 10.92 2.14
CA LYS A 18 -4.68 11.46 1.80
C LYS A 18 -5.81 10.48 2.07
N ASN A 19 -5.53 9.17 2.08
CA ASN A 19 -6.54 8.13 2.20
C ASN A 19 -6.50 7.38 3.55
N ILE A 20 -5.53 7.65 4.43
CA ILE A 20 -5.25 6.85 5.62
C ILE A 20 -6.45 6.76 6.55
N GLU A 21 -7.19 7.85 6.74
CA GLU A 21 -8.36 7.85 7.60
C GLU A 21 -9.45 6.90 7.09
N ASN A 22 -9.73 6.94 5.79
CA ASN A 22 -10.70 6.04 5.16
C ASN A 22 -10.19 4.59 5.13
N LEU A 23 -8.89 4.38 4.97
CA LEU A 23 -8.27 3.05 5.02
C LEU A 23 -8.43 2.43 6.42
N VAL A 24 -8.10 3.17 7.47
CA VAL A 24 -8.22 2.72 8.87
C VAL A 24 -9.68 2.41 9.21
N LYS A 25 -10.61 3.29 8.84
CA LYS A 25 -12.05 3.11 9.12
C LYS A 25 -12.64 1.87 8.45
N LYS A 26 -12.25 1.55 7.21
CA LYS A 26 -12.86 0.47 6.42
C LYS A 26 -12.09 -0.85 6.45
N TYR A 27 -10.79 -0.78 6.64
CA TYR A 27 -9.87 -1.90 6.43
C TYR A 27 -8.85 -2.05 7.57
N GLY A 28 -9.12 -1.48 8.74
CA GLY A 28 -8.27 -1.64 9.92
C GLY A 28 -7.94 -3.11 10.19
N GLY A 29 -6.67 -3.40 10.44
CA GLY A 29 -6.17 -4.76 10.67
C GLY A 29 -5.85 -5.57 9.41
N LYS A 30 -6.12 -5.03 8.22
CA LYS A 30 -5.76 -5.64 6.93
C LYS A 30 -4.39 -5.15 6.44
N PHE A 31 -3.95 -5.66 5.30
CA PHE A 31 -2.76 -5.19 4.59
C PHE A 31 -3.14 -4.35 3.38
N LEU A 32 -2.29 -3.37 3.07
CA LEU A 32 -2.29 -2.57 1.86
C LEU A 32 -1.00 -2.84 1.08
N VAL A 33 -1.13 -3.08 -0.22
CA VAL A 33 -0.03 -3.07 -1.19
C VAL A 33 -0.38 -2.09 -2.30
N ILE A 34 0.54 -1.20 -2.67
CA ILE A 34 0.36 -0.28 -3.80
C ILE A 34 1.34 -0.65 -4.90
N ALA A 35 0.84 -0.74 -6.13
CA ALA A 35 1.65 -0.90 -7.34
C ALA A 35 1.20 0.14 -8.38
N GLU A 36 2.11 1.02 -8.80
CA GLU A 36 1.82 2.06 -9.82
C GLU A 36 0.55 2.92 -9.54
N ASN A 37 0.31 3.30 -8.27
CA ASN A 37 -0.89 4.00 -7.76
C ASN A 37 -2.16 3.12 -7.63
N GLU A 38 -2.08 1.81 -7.85
CA GLU A 38 -3.22 0.91 -7.64
C GLU A 38 -3.13 0.25 -6.25
N PRO A 39 -4.13 0.44 -5.37
CA PRO A 39 -4.16 -0.19 -4.05
C PRO A 39 -4.79 -1.59 -4.10
N PHE A 40 -4.13 -2.54 -3.45
CA PHE A 40 -4.58 -3.91 -3.20
C PHE A 40 -4.74 -4.09 -1.70
N ILE A 41 -5.94 -4.46 -1.24
CA ILE A 41 -6.26 -4.56 0.19
C ILE A 41 -6.78 -5.97 0.50
N GLY A 42 -6.33 -6.55 1.60
CA GLY A 42 -6.73 -7.89 2.01
C GLY A 42 -5.98 -8.38 3.25
N ASP A 43 -6.27 -9.62 3.64
CA ASP A 43 -5.86 -10.16 4.93
C ASP A 43 -4.46 -10.81 4.91
N ASP A 44 -3.95 -11.17 3.72
CA ASP A 44 -2.62 -11.78 3.55
C ASP A 44 -1.72 -10.95 2.63
N ALA A 45 -0.62 -10.44 3.17
CA ALA A 45 0.32 -9.61 2.42
C ALA A 45 0.99 -10.33 1.24
N LYS A 46 1.24 -11.65 1.34
CA LYS A 46 1.92 -12.41 0.28
C LYS A 46 1.02 -12.56 -0.94
N GLU A 47 -0.26 -12.84 -0.72
CA GLU A 47 -1.27 -12.92 -1.77
C GLU A 47 -1.49 -11.56 -2.45
N LEU A 48 -1.49 -10.47 -1.69
CA LEU A 48 -1.57 -9.11 -2.25
C LEU A 48 -0.34 -8.78 -3.10
N VAL A 49 0.86 -9.10 -2.62
CA VAL A 49 2.10 -8.92 -3.39
C VAL A 49 2.08 -9.75 -4.67
N LYS A 50 1.62 -11.00 -4.61
CA LYS A 50 1.49 -11.86 -5.78
C LYS A 50 0.56 -11.24 -6.82
N LYS A 51 -0.64 -10.80 -6.41
CA LYS A 51 -1.61 -10.11 -7.28
C LYS A 51 -1.03 -8.84 -7.88
N ALA A 52 -0.38 -8.01 -7.07
CA ALA A 52 0.25 -6.78 -7.50
C ALA A 52 1.37 -7.04 -8.52
N LYS A 53 2.21 -8.06 -8.32
CA LYS A 53 3.26 -8.46 -9.29
C LYS A 53 2.69 -9.07 -10.56
N THR A 54 1.61 -9.85 -10.48
CA THR A 54 0.96 -10.39 -11.68
C THR A 54 0.43 -9.27 -12.56
N LYS A 55 -0.14 -8.22 -11.96
CA LYS A 55 -0.69 -7.07 -12.70
C LYS A 55 0.38 -6.04 -13.10
N HIS A 56 1.37 -5.83 -12.24
CA HIS A 56 2.46 -4.87 -12.41
C HIS A 56 3.84 -5.52 -12.18
N PRO A 57 4.33 -6.33 -13.12
CA PRO A 57 5.52 -7.18 -12.92
C PRO A 57 6.83 -6.42 -12.67
N ASN A 58 6.90 -5.15 -13.07
CA ASN A 58 8.08 -4.30 -12.92
C ASN A 58 7.89 -3.18 -11.88
N ALA A 59 6.77 -3.15 -11.16
CA ALA A 59 6.49 -2.10 -10.21
C ALA A 59 7.29 -2.28 -8.92
N ILE A 60 7.75 -1.16 -8.37
CA ILE A 60 8.19 -1.10 -6.97
C ILE A 60 6.92 -1.07 -6.13
N LEU A 61 6.83 -2.01 -5.18
CA LEU A 61 5.66 -2.15 -4.34
C LEU A 61 5.87 -1.43 -3.00
N THR A 62 4.85 -0.69 -2.57
CA THR A 62 4.76 -0.17 -1.21
C THR A 62 3.79 -1.04 -0.43
N SER A 63 4.21 -1.64 0.68
CA SER A 63 3.35 -2.50 1.51
C SER A 63 3.35 -2.06 2.96
N MET A 64 2.17 -2.03 3.60
CA MET A 64 2.03 -1.74 5.02
C MET A 64 0.81 -2.45 5.62
N PRO A 65 0.83 -2.81 6.91
CA PRO A 65 -0.39 -3.09 7.64
C PRO A 65 -1.20 -1.80 7.77
N ILE A 66 -2.51 -1.91 7.64
CA ILE A 66 -3.46 -0.82 7.90
C ILE A 66 -3.74 -0.85 9.41
N PRO A 67 -3.36 0.19 10.17
CA PRO A 67 -3.63 0.23 11.59
C PRO A 67 -5.13 0.14 11.86
N ARG A 68 -5.51 -0.47 12.97
CA ARG A 68 -6.87 -0.45 13.47
C ARG A 68 -7.14 0.91 14.13
N PRO A 69 -8.40 1.34 14.20
CA PRO A 69 -8.75 2.55 14.95
C PRO A 69 -8.23 2.53 16.40
N GLU A 70 -8.27 1.36 17.05
CA GLU A 70 -7.77 1.14 18.42
C GLU A 70 -6.27 1.40 18.58
N ASP A 71 -5.45 1.17 17.54
CA ASP A 71 -4.01 1.42 17.59
C ASP A 71 -3.69 2.92 17.77
N PHE A 72 -4.59 3.82 17.39
CA PHE A 72 -4.46 5.26 17.61
C PHE A 72 -4.94 5.72 18.99
N THR A 73 -5.59 4.85 19.75
CA THR A 73 -6.18 5.17 21.06
C THR A 73 -5.24 4.88 22.24
N CYS A 74 -4.06 4.29 22.01
CA CYS A 74 -3.06 3.95 23.04
C CYS A 74 -2.28 5.16 23.60
N ALA A 75 -2.98 6.22 24.02
CA ALA A 75 -2.41 7.40 24.65
C ALA A 75 -2.89 7.63 26.10
N LEU A 76 -3.54 6.65 26.72
CA LEU A 76 -4.08 6.73 28.08
C LEU A 76 -3.57 5.59 28.96
#